data_AF-A0A9E1RV39-F1
#
_entry.id   AF-A0A9E1RV39-F1
#
_cell.length_a   1.000
_cell.length_b   1.000
_cell.length_c   1.000
_cell.angle_alpha   90.00
_cell.angle_beta   90.00
_cell.angle_gamma   90.00
#
_symmetry.space_group_name_H-M   'P 1'
#
loop_
_entity.id
_entity.type
_entity.pdbx_description
1 polymer ?
#
loop_
_entity_poly.entity_id
_entity_poly.type
_entity_poly.pdbx_seq_one_letter_code
_entity_poly.pdbx_strand_id
1 'polypeptide(L)'
;MVGICTDICVIDLALTLLSARSHNMMPSLVNIFVYESACSTYDLLRDKAEALILPIFIAHPKETTQYIWLYFMASHDARLVDTIT
;
A
#
# COMPACT_ATOMS: atom_id res chain seq x y z
N MET A 1 -0.91 -0.43 10.21
CA MET A 1 0.01 -0.41 9.05
C MET A 1 0.40 1.02 8.79
N VAL A 2 1.70 1.27 8.75
CA VAL A 2 2.36 2.54 8.44
C VAL A 2 3.62 2.22 7.63
N GLY A 3 4.05 3.12 6.74
CA GLY A 3 5.33 2.95 6.05
C GLY A 3 5.39 3.51 4.62
N ILE A 4 6.55 3.27 4.01
CA ILE A 4 6.84 3.55 2.59
C ILE A 4 7.36 2.24 1.99
N CYS A 5 6.91 1.78 0.81
CA CYS A 5 6.06 2.40 -0.20
C CYS A 5 4.63 1.85 -0.13
N THR A 6 3.61 2.71 -0.26
CA THR A 6 2.19 2.31 -0.15
C THR A 6 1.82 1.24 -1.18
N ASP A 7 2.36 1.38 -2.38
CA ASP A 7 2.11 0.59 -3.58
C ASP A 7 2.99 -0.66 -3.72
N ILE A 8 3.90 -0.88 -2.79
CA ILE A 8 4.81 -2.04 -2.81
C ILE A 8 4.80 -2.68 -1.42
N CYS A 9 5.59 -2.15 -0.49
CA CYS A 9 5.82 -2.81 0.80
C CYS A 9 4.59 -2.83 1.70
N VAL A 10 3.85 -1.72 1.76
CA VAL A 10 2.67 -1.62 2.65
C VAL A 10 1.56 -2.51 2.12
N ILE A 11 1.27 -2.45 0.82
CA ILE A 11 0.21 -3.27 0.24
C ILE A 11 0.55 -4.76 0.25
N ASP A 12 1.78 -5.16 -0.06
CA ASP A 12 2.18 -6.58 -0.05
C ASP A 12 1.94 -7.19 1.33
N LEU A 13 2.36 -6.49 2.38
CA LEU A 13 2.12 -6.93 3.75
C LEU A 13 0.62 -6.95 4.08
N ALA A 14 -0.13 -5.92 3.69
CA ALA A 14 -1.58 -5.85 3.94
C ALA A 14 -2.30 -7.03 3.31
N LEU A 15 -2.11 -7.24 2.01
CA LEU A 15 -2.80 -8.27 1.24
C LEU A 15 -2.36 -9.66 1.66
N THR A 16 -1.08 -9.85 1.99
CA THR A 16 -0.59 -11.14 2.51
C THR A 16 -1.28 -11.50 3.83
N LEU A 17 -1.38 -10.55 4.76
CA LEU A 17 -2.05 -10.78 6.05
C LEU A 17 -3.57 -10.98 5.89
N LEU A 18 -4.22 -10.20 5.02
CA LEU A 18 -5.65 -10.35 4.71
C LEU A 18 -5.94 -11.70 4.05
N SER A 19 -5.06 -12.14 3.15
CA SER A 19 -5.12 -13.47 2.53
C SER A 19 -4.95 -14.56 3.58
N ALA A 20 -3.90 -14.50 4.41
CA ALA A 20 -3.67 -15.45 5.49
C ALA A 20 -4.86 -15.55 6.45
N ARG A 21 -5.48 -14.42 6.80
CA ARG A 21 -6.73 -14.39 7.59
C ARG A 21 -7.88 -15.09 6.85
N SER A 22 -8.08 -14.77 5.58
CA SER A 22 -9.15 -15.35 4.74
C SER A 22 -9.00 -16.87 4.57
N HIS A 23 -7.78 -17.37 4.64
CA HIS A 23 -7.45 -18.80 4.60
C HIS A 23 -7.38 -19.47 5.98
N ASN A 24 -7.81 -18.79 7.05
CA ASN A 24 -7.75 -19.28 8.44
C ASN A 24 -6.33 -19.65 8.93
N MET A 25 -5.29 -19.11 8.28
CA MET A 25 -3.90 -19.31 8.70
C MET A 25 -3.52 -18.43 9.89
N MET A 26 -4.27 -17.34 10.11
CA MET A 26 -4.09 -16.41 11.23
C MET A 26 -5.43 -16.14 11.93
N PRO A 27 -5.99 -17.12 12.66
CA PRO A 27 -7.35 -17.01 13.22
C PRO A 27 -7.50 -15.92 14.30
N SER A 28 -6.40 -15.47 14.92
CA SER A 28 -6.40 -14.36 15.87
C SER A 28 -6.34 -12.97 15.22
N LEU A 29 -6.06 -12.90 13.92
CA LEU A 29 -6.00 -11.63 13.19
C LEU A 29 -7.41 -11.19 12.80
N VAL A 30 -7.98 -10.24 13.55
CA VAL A 30 -9.35 -9.77 13.31
C VAL A 30 -9.37 -8.61 12.32
N ASN A 31 -8.65 -7.53 12.61
CA ASN A 31 -8.66 -6.30 11.83
C ASN A 31 -7.25 -5.90 11.41
N ILE A 32 -7.12 -5.34 10.20
CA ILE A 32 -5.93 -4.62 9.77
C ILE A 32 -6.29 -3.17 9.60
N PHE A 33 -5.64 -2.30 10.37
CA PHE A 33 -5.79 -0.85 10.24
C PHE A 33 -4.64 -0.28 9.41
N VAL A 34 -4.94 0.59 8.45
CA VAL A 34 -3.96 1.35 7.66
C VAL A 34 -4.10 2.80 8.04
N TYR A 35 -3.05 3.36 8.64
CA TYR A 35 -3.05 4.77 9.01
C TYR A 35 -2.57 5.60 7.83
N GLU A 36 -3.54 6.20 7.13
CA GLU A 36 -3.35 6.79 5.80
C GLU A 36 -2.24 7.84 5.78
N SER A 37 -2.23 8.76 6.74
CA SER A 37 -1.28 9.87 6.80
C SER A 37 0.16 9.43 7.12
N ALA A 38 0.36 8.20 7.59
CA ALA A 38 1.68 7.60 7.82
C ALA A 38 2.05 6.58 6.75
N CYS A 39 1.30 6.51 5.66
CA CYS A 39 1.62 5.74 4.46
C CYS A 39 1.92 6.70 3.31
N SER A 40 2.98 6.44 2.55
CA SER A 40 3.29 7.24 1.36
C SER A 40 3.92 6.37 0.28
N THR A 41 3.77 6.80 -0.97
CA THR A 41 4.66 6.44 -2.08
C THR A 41 5.39 7.69 -2.60
N TYR A 42 6.18 7.56 -3.67
CA TYR A 42 7.00 8.61 -4.25
C TYR A 42 6.63 8.90 -5.72
N ASP A 43 6.99 10.09 -6.20
CA ASP A 43 6.86 10.43 -7.62
C ASP A 43 8.05 9.89 -8.41
N LEU A 44 7.81 8.81 -9.15
CA LEU A 44 8.76 8.31 -10.14
C LEU A 44 8.18 8.51 -11.55
N LEU A 45 8.19 9.75 -12.01
CA LEU A 45 7.77 10.05 -13.38
C LEU A 45 8.74 9.42 -14.40
N ARG A 46 8.26 9.24 -15.63
CA ARG A 46 8.98 8.54 -16.69
C ARG A 46 10.36 9.14 -16.96
N ASP A 47 10.44 10.46 -17.06
CA ASP A 47 11.69 11.21 -17.26
C ASP A 47 12.69 10.96 -16.13
N LYS A 48 12.23 10.93 -14.88
CA LYS A 48 13.05 10.58 -13.71
C LYS A 48 13.52 9.12 -13.76
N ALA A 49 12.64 8.19 -14.13
CA ALA A 49 12.97 6.78 -14.26
C ALA A 49 14.05 6.56 -15.34
N GLU A 50 13.88 7.17 -16.50
CA GLU A 50 14.85 7.12 -17.61
C GLU A 50 16.20 7.75 -17.22
N ALA A 51 16.19 8.90 -16.54
CA ALA A 51 17.41 9.55 -16.05
C ALA A 51 18.19 8.70 -15.02
N LEU A 52 17.48 7.85 -14.26
CA LEU A 52 18.07 6.92 -13.30
C LEU A 52 18.39 5.54 -13.89
N ILE A 53 18.20 5.35 -15.21
CA ILE A 53 18.39 4.06 -15.91
C ILE A 53 17.54 2.94 -15.28
N LEU A 54 16.32 3.30 -14.86
CA LEU A 54 15.34 2.37 -14.30
C LEU A 54 14.37 1.90 -15.39
N PRO A 55 13.74 0.72 -15.22
CA PRO A 55 12.73 0.25 -16.15
C PRO A 55 11.53 1.22 -16.23
N ILE A 56 11.03 1.51 -17.43
CA ILE A 56 9.95 2.50 -17.58
C ILE A 56 8.62 2.08 -16.90
N PHE A 57 8.40 0.78 -16.68
CA PHE A 57 7.15 0.28 -16.11
C PHE A 57 7.02 0.52 -14.60
N ILE A 58 8.11 0.88 -13.91
CA ILE A 58 8.02 1.27 -12.49
C ILE A 58 7.62 2.74 -12.32
N ALA A 59 7.54 3.50 -13.42
CA ALA A 59 7.19 4.90 -13.38
C ALA A 59 5.72 5.08 -12.99
N HIS A 60 5.46 5.94 -12.01
CA HIS A 60 4.13 6.25 -11.52
C HIS A 60 4.04 7.63 -10.85
N PRO A 61 2.90 8.32 -10.96
CA PRO A 61 2.63 9.55 -10.21
C PRO A 61 2.20 9.22 -8.77
N LYS A 62 2.72 9.97 -7.79
CA LYS A 62 2.48 9.70 -6.37
C LYS A 62 1.01 9.71 -6.00
N GLU A 63 0.27 10.77 -6.34
CA GLU A 63 -1.11 10.97 -5.86
C GLU A 63 -2.07 9.90 -6.37
N THR A 64 -2.05 9.64 -7.69
CA THR A 64 -2.92 8.62 -8.30
C THR A 64 -2.58 7.24 -7.76
N THR A 65 -1.30 6.91 -7.63
CA THR A 65 -0.85 5.63 -7.09
C THR A 65 -1.23 5.49 -5.61
N GLN A 66 -1.01 6.52 -4.80
CA GLN A 66 -1.40 6.53 -3.38
C GLN A 66 -2.89 6.24 -3.22
N TYR A 67 -3.75 6.95 -3.96
CA TYR A 67 -5.20 6.75 -3.91
C TYR A 67 -5.61 5.33 -4.31
N ILE A 68 -5.11 4.85 -5.45
CA ILE A 68 -5.46 3.52 -5.97
C ILE A 68 -5.12 2.44 -4.94
N TRP A 69 -3.93 2.48 -4.35
CA TRP A 69 -3.50 1.41 -3.46
C TRP A 69 -4.13 1.46 -2.07
N LEU A 70 -4.45 2.65 -1.55
CA LEU A 70 -5.32 2.76 -0.37
C LEU A 70 -6.70 2.17 -0.65
N TYR A 71 -7.29 2.48 -1.82
CA TYR A 71 -8.56 1.90 -2.25
C TYR A 71 -8.50 0.37 -2.37
N PHE A 72 -7.43 -0.20 -2.94
CA PHE A 72 -7.26 -1.65 -3.06
C PHE A 72 -7.18 -2.30 -1.67
N MET A 73 -6.37 -1.77 -0.76
CA MET A 73 -6.31 -2.30 0.61
C MET A 73 -7.68 -2.26 1.29
N ALA A 74 -8.41 -1.14 1.18
CA ALA A 74 -9.76 -1.03 1.72
C ALA A 74 -10.75 -2.04 1.12
N SER A 75 -10.65 -2.27 -0.20
CA SER A 75 -11.46 -3.26 -0.93
C SER A 75 -11.19 -4.69 -0.48
N HIS A 76 -10.01 -4.97 0.08
CA HIS A 76 -9.62 -6.26 0.65
C HIS A 76 -9.89 -6.38 2.16
N ASP A 77 -10.73 -5.49 2.73
CA ASP A 77 -11.14 -5.45 4.14
C ASP A 77 -10.06 -4.93 5.11
N ALA A 78 -9.08 -4.17 4.60
CA ALA A 78 -8.30 -3.29 5.47
C ALA A 78 -9.12 -2.05 5.85
N ARG A 79 -8.95 -1.55 7.08
CA ARG A 79 -9.64 -0.34 7.56
C ARG A 79 -8.70 0.85 7.46
N LEU A 80 -9.01 1.80 6.58
CA LEU A 80 -8.31 3.08 6.54
C LEU A 80 -8.71 3.92 7.76
N VAL A 81 -7.72 4.46 8.47
CA VAL A 81 -7.92 5.32 9.64
C VAL A 81 -7.10 6.59 9.50
N ASP A 82 -7.62 7.67 10.06
CA ASP A 82 -7.05 9.03 10.05
C ASP A 82 -6.49 9.45 11.41
N THR A 83 -6.67 8.61 12.43
CA THR A 83 -6.22 8.83 13.81
C THR A 83 -5.78 7.51 14.45
N ILE A 84 -4.79 7.59 15.33
CA ILE A 84 -4.37 6.49 16.21
C ILE A 84 -4.70 6.92 17.64
N THR A 85 -5.68 6.26 18.25
CA THR A 85 -6.06 6.41 19.66
C THR A 85 -5.61 5.22 20.49
#